data_AF-J9EWE7-F1
#
_entry.id   AF-J9EWE7-F1
#
_cell.length_a   1.000
_cell.length_b   1.000
_cell.length_c   1.000
_cell.angle_alpha   90.00
_cell.angle_beta   90.00
_cell.angle_gamma   90.00
#
_symmetry.space_group_name_H-M   'P 1'
#
loop_
_entity.id
_entity.type
_entity.pdbx_description
1 polymer ?
#
loop_
_entity_poly.entity_id
_entity_poly.type
_entity_poly.pdbx_seq_one_letter_code
_entity_poly.pdbx_strand_id
1 'polypeptide(L)'
;MKHDSVSDVKASGLAEGSNGDLSNEATKDEVESKKERSVLQAKLTRLAIQIGYAGSFVAGCTVLILVTRFCISRYMIEEKAFSVADFQHFINFLIIGVTVLVVAVPEGLPLAVTLSLAYSVKKMMLDNNLVRHLDACETMGNATSICSDKTGTLTTNRMTVVQSYINEIHYKETPKFESLNKETSDLLINLISINSSYASQVMPAKNPGEQLTQLGNKTECGLLGFVLALGQSYQAIRDKYPEEKIFKVYTFNSVRKSMSTVIELKDGNLFTGYRVFSKGASEIILKKCKWFLAKDGLPKKFSQKDCDRLVSNVIEPMASDGLRTICLAYKDYVTRSDNVQENQIRATKEIDWDNEDAVVNDLTAIAIVGIQDPVRPEVPEAIAKCQRAGITVRMVTGDNINTARSIATSCGILRPGEDFIALEGKDFNARIRNEKGEVSQEKLDTIWPKLRVLARAQPSDKYTLVKGIIDSRITDNREVVAVTGDGTNDGPALKKADVGFAMGIAGTDVAKEASDIILTDDNFTSIVKAVMWGRNVYDSIAKFLQFQLTVNVVAVVVAFVGACAIQDTPLK
;
A
#
# COMPACT_ATOMS: atom_id res chain seq x y z
N MET A 1 25.02 -22.37 42.50
CA MET A 1 24.37 -23.64 42.10
C MET A 1 23.25 -23.89 43.09
N LYS A 2 21.96 -24.04 42.80
CA LYS A 2 21.08 -24.09 41.62
C LYS A 2 19.70 -23.60 42.15
N HIS A 3 19.09 -22.59 41.53
CA HIS A 3 17.89 -22.65 40.67
C HIS A 3 16.60 -23.22 41.29
N ASP A 4 15.66 -22.29 41.49
CA ASP A 4 14.26 -22.21 41.04
C ASP A 4 13.40 -23.47 40.89
N SER A 5 12.19 -23.35 41.44
CA SER A 5 11.03 -24.20 41.15
C SER A 5 9.77 -23.34 41.04
N VAL A 6 9.20 -23.28 39.84
CA VAL A 6 7.82 -22.85 39.57
C VAL A 6 7.15 -23.99 38.84
N SER A 7 5.97 -24.38 39.32
CA SER A 7 5.22 -25.57 38.95
C SER A 7 4.28 -25.36 37.76
N ASP A 8 4.19 -26.45 36.99
CA ASP A 8 3.35 -26.70 35.82
C ASP A 8 1.84 -26.61 36.08
N VAL A 9 1.09 -26.24 35.02
CA VAL A 9 -0.24 -26.79 34.75
C VAL A 9 -0.27 -27.31 33.32
N LYS A 10 -0.36 -28.64 33.19
CA LYS A 10 -0.56 -29.40 31.94
C LYS A 10 -2.03 -29.30 31.50
N ALA A 11 -2.24 -29.10 30.19
CA ALA A 11 -3.49 -29.45 29.52
C ALA A 11 -3.19 -30.55 28.48
N SER A 12 -3.87 -31.68 28.65
CA SER A 12 -3.84 -32.89 27.84
C SER A 12 -4.50 -32.70 26.47
N GLY A 13 -3.88 -33.26 25.43
CA GLY A 13 -4.45 -33.34 24.08
C GLY A 13 -5.51 -34.44 23.93
N LEU A 14 -6.25 -34.35 22.83
CA LEU A 14 -6.87 -35.45 22.06
C LEU A 14 -7.51 -34.86 20.80
N ALA A 15 -6.89 -35.09 19.63
CA ALA A 15 -7.54 -35.26 18.33
C ALA A 15 -6.44 -35.49 17.25
N GLU A 16 -6.07 -36.76 17.06
CA GLU A 16 -5.43 -37.22 15.82
C GLU A 16 -6.50 -37.48 14.76
N GLY A 17 -6.27 -37.02 13.52
CA GLY A 17 -7.03 -37.46 12.35
C GLY A 17 -7.02 -36.48 11.16
N SER A 18 -6.35 -36.90 10.08
CA SER A 18 -6.36 -36.36 8.70
C SER A 18 -5.46 -35.15 8.38
N ASN A 19 -4.14 -35.38 8.40
CA ASN A 19 -3.19 -34.62 7.58
C ASN A 19 -2.71 -35.53 6.44
N GLY A 20 -3.43 -35.52 5.33
CA GLY A 20 -3.05 -36.16 4.09
C GLY A 20 -3.94 -35.59 3.00
N ASP A 21 -3.47 -34.51 2.36
CA ASP A 21 -3.81 -34.11 0.98
C ASP A 21 -3.36 -32.67 0.63
N LEU A 22 -2.87 -31.85 1.59
CA LEU A 22 -2.40 -30.48 1.31
C LEU A 22 -0.88 -30.34 1.08
N SER A 23 -0.09 -31.40 1.28
CA SER A 23 1.38 -31.34 1.17
C SER A 23 1.95 -31.76 -0.19
N ASN A 24 1.12 -32.32 -1.09
CA ASN A 24 1.57 -32.83 -2.39
C ASN A 24 1.37 -31.88 -3.58
N GLU A 25 0.62 -30.77 -3.41
CA GLU A 25 0.58 -29.69 -4.41
C GLU A 25 1.70 -28.66 -4.17
N ALA A 26 2.08 -28.39 -2.91
CA ALA A 26 3.13 -27.43 -2.59
C ALA A 26 4.55 -27.87 -3.00
N THR A 27 4.79 -29.17 -3.16
CA THR A 27 6.12 -29.73 -3.45
C THR A 27 6.38 -29.99 -4.93
N LYS A 28 5.39 -29.81 -5.82
CA LYS A 28 5.60 -29.90 -7.28
C LYS A 28 5.98 -28.59 -7.95
N ASP A 29 5.70 -27.45 -7.32
CA ASP A 29 6.04 -26.13 -7.87
C ASP A 29 7.46 -25.65 -7.50
N GLU A 30 8.16 -26.32 -6.57
CA GLU A 30 9.49 -25.89 -6.10
C GLU A 30 10.68 -26.37 -6.96
N VAL A 31 10.47 -27.06 -8.08
CA VAL A 31 11.57 -27.61 -8.92
C VAL A 31 11.62 -27.02 -10.35
N GLU A 32 10.72 -26.11 -10.74
CA GLU A 32 10.81 -25.41 -12.03
C GLU A 32 10.71 -23.88 -11.91
N SER A 33 11.58 -23.26 -11.11
CA SER A 33 11.89 -21.83 -11.33
C SER A 33 12.86 -21.67 -12.51
N LYS A 34 12.39 -21.98 -13.72
CA LYS A 34 12.98 -21.34 -14.91
C LYS A 34 12.81 -19.84 -14.68
N LYS A 35 13.92 -19.11 -14.48
CA LYS A 35 13.93 -17.65 -14.52
C LYS A 35 13.18 -17.21 -15.78
N GLU A 36 11.92 -16.80 -15.62
CA GLU A 36 11.15 -16.24 -16.70
C GLU A 36 11.95 -15.02 -17.19
N ARG A 37 12.33 -15.02 -18.47
CA ARG A 37 13.08 -13.90 -19.04
C ARG A 37 12.16 -12.69 -19.03
N SER A 38 12.71 -11.51 -18.72
CA SER A 38 11.97 -10.24 -18.81
C SER A 38 11.27 -10.10 -20.17
N VAL A 39 10.13 -9.40 -20.20
CA VAL A 39 9.32 -9.18 -21.41
C VAL A 39 10.17 -8.60 -22.55
N LEU A 40 11.02 -7.62 -22.28
CA LEU A 40 11.92 -7.06 -23.29
C LEU A 40 13.03 -8.02 -23.66
N GLN A 41 13.64 -8.75 -22.70
CA GLN A 41 14.67 -9.74 -23.03
C GLN A 41 14.12 -10.81 -24.00
N ALA A 42 12.87 -11.23 -23.81
CA ALA A 42 12.20 -12.14 -24.74
C ALA A 42 12.04 -11.52 -26.13
N LYS A 43 11.56 -10.25 -26.22
CA LYS A 43 11.41 -9.53 -27.50
C LYS A 43 12.75 -9.32 -28.21
N LEU A 44 13.78 -8.91 -27.47
CA LEU A 44 15.14 -8.68 -27.98
C LEU A 44 15.78 -9.97 -28.47
N THR A 45 15.57 -11.09 -27.76
CA THR A 45 16.06 -12.40 -28.21
C THR A 45 15.42 -12.78 -29.55
N ARG A 46 14.10 -12.62 -29.70
CA ARG A 46 13.41 -12.89 -30.96
C ARG A 46 13.93 -12.00 -32.09
N LEU A 47 14.13 -10.72 -31.82
CA LEU A 47 14.67 -9.76 -32.79
C LEU A 47 16.12 -10.12 -33.20
N ALA A 48 16.98 -10.46 -32.25
CA ALA A 48 18.35 -10.90 -32.51
C ALA A 48 18.39 -12.16 -33.40
N ILE A 49 17.51 -13.13 -33.16
CA ILE A 49 17.39 -14.34 -34.00
C ILE A 49 16.97 -13.98 -35.43
N GLN A 50 15.98 -13.10 -35.60
CA GLN A 50 15.53 -12.66 -36.93
C GLN A 50 16.65 -11.95 -37.71
N ILE A 51 17.42 -11.08 -37.03
CA ILE A 51 18.59 -10.41 -37.63
C ILE A 51 19.65 -11.43 -37.99
N GLY A 52 19.90 -12.43 -37.13
CA GLY A 52 20.85 -13.50 -37.41
C GLY A 52 20.50 -14.29 -38.67
N TYR A 53 19.22 -14.63 -38.87
CA TYR A 53 18.78 -15.30 -40.10
C TYR A 53 18.92 -14.42 -41.34
N ALA A 54 18.53 -13.14 -41.26
CA ALA A 54 18.69 -12.20 -42.36
C ALA A 54 20.17 -12.02 -42.74
N GLY A 55 21.04 -11.84 -41.74
CA GLY A 55 22.49 -11.72 -41.94
C GLY A 55 23.10 -12.97 -42.56
N SER A 56 22.71 -14.16 -42.08
CA SER A 56 23.17 -15.44 -42.65
C SER A 56 22.77 -15.62 -44.11
N PHE A 57 21.53 -15.22 -44.45
CA PHE A 57 21.05 -15.27 -45.83
C PHE A 57 21.87 -14.36 -46.76
N VAL A 58 22.12 -13.11 -46.35
CA VAL A 58 22.92 -12.16 -47.13
C VAL A 58 24.37 -12.62 -47.27
N ALA A 59 24.98 -13.13 -46.19
CA ALA A 59 26.33 -13.68 -46.22
C ALA A 59 26.44 -14.86 -47.20
N GLY A 60 25.50 -15.81 -47.15
CA GLY A 60 25.44 -16.95 -48.07
C GLY A 60 25.28 -16.51 -49.53
N CYS A 61 24.39 -15.54 -49.79
CA CYS A 61 24.21 -14.96 -51.12
C CYS A 61 25.49 -14.27 -51.62
N THR A 62 26.20 -13.55 -50.74
CA THR A 62 27.48 -12.87 -51.09
C THR A 62 28.53 -13.88 -51.54
N VAL A 63 28.73 -14.95 -50.76
CA VAL A 63 29.68 -16.02 -51.11
C VAL A 63 29.29 -16.68 -52.43
N LEU A 64 28.01 -17.00 -52.61
CA LEU A 64 27.52 -17.62 -53.84
C LEU A 64 27.75 -16.74 -55.07
N ILE A 65 27.49 -15.44 -54.97
CA ILE A 65 27.71 -14.47 -56.05
C ILE A 65 29.20 -14.37 -56.38
N LEU A 66 30.07 -14.24 -55.38
CA LEU A 66 31.52 -14.14 -55.58
C LEU A 66 32.08 -15.41 -56.23
N VAL A 67 31.70 -16.59 -55.74
CA VAL A 67 32.09 -17.89 -56.30
C VAL A 67 31.61 -18.02 -57.73
N THR A 68 30.33 -17.76 -58.00
CA THR A 68 29.75 -17.90 -59.34
C THR A 68 30.39 -16.95 -60.33
N ARG A 69 30.58 -15.68 -59.93
CA ARG A 69 31.22 -14.66 -60.77
C ARG A 69 32.68 -15.00 -61.06
N PHE A 70 33.42 -15.48 -60.07
CA PHE A 70 34.80 -15.92 -60.25
C PHE A 70 34.88 -17.11 -61.22
N CYS A 71 34.03 -18.12 -61.05
CA CYS A 71 33.98 -19.28 -61.93
C CYS A 71 33.64 -18.88 -63.38
N ILE A 72 32.66 -18.00 -63.59
CA ILE A 72 32.30 -17.50 -64.93
C ILE A 72 33.49 -16.74 -65.55
N SER A 73 34.07 -15.78 -64.83
CA SER A 73 35.19 -14.98 -65.35
C SER A 73 36.41 -15.84 -65.68
N ARG A 74 36.78 -16.75 -64.79
CA ARG A 74 38.04 -17.52 -64.87
C ARG A 74 37.97 -18.71 -65.81
N TYR A 75 36.90 -19.50 -65.72
CA TYR A 75 36.78 -20.78 -66.44
C TYR A 75 36.00 -20.65 -67.74
N MET A 76 35.02 -19.73 -67.81
CA MET A 76 34.15 -19.60 -68.99
C MET A 76 34.60 -18.49 -69.94
N ILE A 77 35.10 -17.36 -69.43
CA ILE A 77 35.55 -16.22 -70.26
C ILE A 77 37.06 -16.29 -70.54
N GLU A 78 37.88 -16.49 -69.50
CA GLU A 78 39.35 -16.55 -69.65
C GLU A 78 39.88 -17.93 -70.06
N GLU A 79 39.04 -18.98 -70.08
CA GLU A 79 39.39 -20.37 -70.44
C GLU A 79 40.63 -20.95 -69.73
N LYS A 80 40.92 -20.53 -68.49
CA LYS A 80 42.07 -21.02 -67.74
C LYS A 80 41.77 -22.36 -67.04
N ALA A 81 42.73 -23.28 -67.04
CA ALA A 81 42.62 -24.52 -66.25
C ALA A 81 42.68 -24.24 -64.75
N PHE A 82 42.00 -25.08 -63.96
CA PHE A 82 41.99 -25.01 -62.50
C PHE A 82 43.41 -25.06 -61.93
N SER A 83 43.76 -24.08 -61.08
CA SER A 83 45.05 -24.00 -60.41
C SER A 83 44.88 -24.07 -58.89
N VAL A 84 45.91 -24.55 -58.19
CA VAL A 84 45.96 -24.55 -56.72
C VAL A 84 45.82 -23.13 -56.15
N ALA A 85 46.22 -22.09 -56.90
CA ALA A 85 46.03 -20.69 -56.51
C ALA A 85 44.55 -20.27 -56.46
N ASP A 86 43.65 -20.92 -57.21
CA ASP A 86 42.22 -20.62 -57.19
C ASP A 86 41.60 -20.98 -55.82
N PHE A 87 42.19 -21.94 -55.10
CA PHE A 87 41.77 -22.31 -53.75
C PHE A 87 41.92 -21.15 -52.75
N GLN A 88 42.95 -20.31 -52.92
CA GLN A 88 43.17 -19.13 -52.09
C GLN A 88 42.07 -18.08 -52.31
N HIS A 89 41.55 -17.95 -53.53
CA HIS A 89 40.42 -17.05 -53.82
C HIS A 89 39.12 -17.52 -53.17
N PHE A 90 38.83 -18.84 -53.19
CA PHE A 90 37.66 -19.39 -52.50
C PHE A 90 37.72 -19.20 -50.98
N ILE A 91 38.89 -19.36 -50.38
CA ILE A 91 39.09 -19.05 -48.96
C ILE A 91 38.81 -17.57 -48.69
N ASN A 92 39.31 -16.66 -49.53
CA ASN A 92 39.03 -15.22 -49.38
C ASN A 92 37.54 -14.90 -49.49
N PHE A 93 36.80 -15.51 -50.42
CA PHE A 93 35.35 -15.32 -50.52
C PHE A 93 34.61 -15.83 -49.28
N LEU A 94 35.04 -16.96 -48.72
CA LEU A 94 34.49 -17.47 -47.46
C LEU A 94 34.78 -16.51 -46.30
N ILE A 95 36.00 -15.95 -46.22
CA ILE A 95 36.36 -14.94 -45.22
C ILE A 95 35.45 -13.71 -45.35
N ILE A 96 35.21 -13.20 -46.56
CA ILE A 96 34.29 -12.08 -46.81
C ILE A 96 32.88 -12.43 -46.31
N GLY A 97 32.38 -13.64 -46.61
CA GLY A 97 31.08 -14.11 -46.11
C GLY A 97 30.99 -14.14 -44.58
N VAL A 98 32.04 -14.62 -43.92
CA VAL A 98 32.12 -14.61 -42.44
C VAL A 98 32.17 -13.18 -41.91
N THR A 99 32.92 -12.27 -42.53
CA THR A 99 32.95 -10.85 -42.14
C THR A 99 31.57 -10.20 -42.24
N VAL A 100 30.83 -10.45 -43.33
CA VAL A 100 29.44 -9.96 -43.49
C VAL A 100 28.54 -10.51 -42.39
N LEU A 101 28.67 -11.79 -42.04
CA LEU A 101 27.89 -12.42 -40.99
C LEU A 101 28.18 -11.80 -39.62
N VAL A 102 29.46 -11.60 -39.26
CA VAL A 102 29.87 -10.99 -37.99
C VAL A 102 29.33 -9.56 -37.87
N VAL A 103 29.41 -8.77 -38.93
CA VAL A 103 28.87 -7.41 -38.96
C VAL A 103 27.34 -7.37 -38.84
N ALA A 104 26.64 -8.38 -39.37
CA ALA A 104 25.19 -8.43 -39.33
C ALA A 104 24.64 -8.73 -37.92
N VAL A 105 25.34 -9.53 -37.11
CA VAL A 105 24.87 -9.95 -35.78
C VAL A 105 25.20 -8.89 -34.71
N PRO A 106 24.20 -8.29 -34.04
CA PRO A 106 24.45 -7.24 -33.04
C PRO A 106 24.85 -7.84 -31.69
N GLU A 107 26.12 -8.19 -31.52
CA GLU A 107 26.65 -8.78 -30.27
C GLU A 107 26.53 -7.84 -29.06
N GLY A 108 26.53 -6.52 -29.28
CA GLY A 108 26.43 -5.52 -28.21
C GLY A 108 25.03 -5.33 -27.61
N LEU A 109 23.98 -5.94 -28.20
CA LEU A 109 22.60 -5.67 -27.81
C LEU A 109 22.26 -6.12 -26.36
N PRO A 110 22.58 -7.34 -25.92
CA PRO A 110 22.32 -7.75 -24.54
C PRO A 110 23.11 -6.92 -23.51
N LEU A 111 24.32 -6.49 -23.87
CA LEU A 111 25.19 -5.69 -23.00
C LEU A 111 24.62 -4.29 -22.78
N ALA A 112 24.19 -3.62 -23.85
CA ALA A 112 23.61 -2.28 -23.78
C ALA A 112 22.36 -2.23 -22.88
N VAL A 113 21.50 -3.25 -22.99
CA VAL A 113 20.29 -3.39 -22.17
C VAL A 113 20.65 -3.55 -20.70
N THR A 114 21.60 -4.45 -20.40
CA THR A 114 22.05 -4.70 -19.03
C THR A 114 22.67 -3.45 -18.39
N LEU A 115 23.48 -2.70 -19.15
CA LEU A 115 24.09 -1.45 -18.69
C LEU A 115 23.05 -0.34 -18.45
N SER A 116 22.09 -0.18 -19.37
CA SER A 116 21.01 0.80 -19.22
C SER A 116 20.14 0.52 -18.00
N LEU A 117 19.83 -0.77 -17.77
CA LEU A 117 19.04 -1.23 -16.64
C LEU A 117 19.81 -1.03 -15.32
N ALA A 118 21.09 -1.41 -15.27
CA ALA A 118 21.94 -1.23 -14.09
C ALA A 118 22.08 0.25 -13.71
N TYR A 119 22.24 1.13 -14.70
CA TYR A 119 22.28 2.58 -14.48
C TYR A 119 20.96 3.09 -13.92
N SER A 120 19.84 2.66 -14.49
CA SER A 120 18.49 3.08 -14.07
C SER A 120 18.15 2.60 -12.67
N VAL A 121 18.53 1.36 -12.32
CA VAL A 121 18.36 0.80 -10.97
C VAL A 121 19.15 1.60 -9.93
N LYS A 122 20.39 2.00 -10.25
CA LYS A 122 21.19 2.88 -9.38
C LYS A 122 20.49 4.22 -9.16
N LYS A 123 19.85 4.79 -10.19
CA LYS A 123 19.10 6.04 -10.07
C LYS A 123 17.80 5.87 -9.31
N MET A 124 17.06 4.78 -9.54
CA MET A 124 15.85 4.44 -8.77
C MET A 124 16.14 4.30 -7.28
N MET A 125 17.28 3.71 -6.91
CA MET A 125 17.70 3.62 -5.52
C MET A 125 17.90 5.00 -4.87
N LEU A 126 18.45 5.98 -5.61
CA LEU A 126 18.56 7.37 -5.14
C LEU A 126 17.19 8.07 -5.03
N ASP A 127 16.19 7.59 -5.77
CA ASP A 127 14.80 8.00 -5.73
C ASP A 127 13.94 7.13 -4.79
N ASN A 128 14.55 6.56 -3.75
CA ASN A 128 13.90 5.73 -2.72
C ASN A 128 13.21 4.45 -3.22
N ASN A 129 13.56 3.97 -4.41
CA ASN A 129 13.08 2.72 -4.97
C ASN A 129 14.21 1.68 -5.01
N LEU A 130 14.25 0.79 -4.03
CA LEU A 130 15.20 -0.32 -3.98
C LEU A 130 14.69 -1.49 -4.83
N VAL A 131 15.26 -1.64 -6.03
CA VAL A 131 14.90 -2.71 -6.97
C VAL A 131 15.64 -4.01 -6.59
N ARG A 132 14.89 -5.07 -6.25
CA ARG A 132 15.44 -6.42 -5.96
C ARG A 132 15.57 -7.26 -7.22
N HIS A 133 14.59 -7.13 -8.12
CA HIS A 133 14.52 -7.85 -9.38
C HIS A 133 14.61 -6.86 -10.55
N LEU A 134 15.67 -6.99 -11.36
CA LEU A 134 16.02 -5.99 -12.39
C LEU A 134 14.93 -5.84 -13.47
N ASP A 135 14.27 -6.94 -13.82
CA ASP A 135 13.15 -7.02 -14.74
C ASP A 135 11.93 -6.21 -14.28
N ALA A 136 11.71 -6.07 -12.98
CA ALA A 136 10.61 -5.26 -12.44
C ALA A 136 10.72 -3.77 -12.82
N CYS A 137 11.94 -3.24 -12.94
CA CYS A 137 12.18 -1.86 -13.37
C CYS A 137 11.60 -1.62 -14.78
N GLU A 138 11.81 -2.57 -15.69
CA GLU A 138 11.30 -2.49 -17.06
C GLU A 138 9.79 -2.75 -17.12
N THR A 139 9.32 -3.80 -16.45
CA THR A 139 7.91 -4.18 -16.44
C THR A 139 7.01 -3.06 -15.94
N MET A 140 7.47 -2.29 -14.94
CA MET A 140 6.72 -1.14 -14.41
C MET A 140 6.47 -0.04 -15.45
N GLY A 141 7.32 0.08 -16.48
CA GLY A 141 7.12 1.04 -17.58
C GLY A 141 5.83 0.78 -18.36
N ASN A 142 5.39 -0.48 -18.41
CA ASN A 142 4.19 -0.95 -19.11
C ASN A 142 2.97 -1.14 -18.19
N ALA A 143 3.06 -0.74 -16.91
CA ALA A 143 1.96 -0.91 -15.96
C ALA A 143 0.67 -0.23 -16.45
N THR A 144 -0.44 -0.98 -16.43
CA THR A 144 -1.78 -0.51 -16.81
C THR A 144 -2.70 -0.41 -15.59
N SER A 145 -2.42 -1.20 -14.55
CA SER A 145 -3.20 -1.23 -13.31
C SER A 145 -2.30 -1.20 -12.09
N ILE A 146 -2.69 -0.44 -11.07
CA ILE A 146 -2.09 -0.47 -9.73
C ILE A 146 -3.16 -0.88 -8.73
N CYS A 147 -3.00 -2.04 -8.10
CA CYS A 147 -3.81 -2.48 -6.97
C CYS A 147 -3.09 -2.10 -5.68
N SER A 148 -3.55 -1.03 -5.04
CA SER A 148 -2.92 -0.48 -3.85
C SER A 148 -3.65 -0.94 -2.59
N ASP A 149 -2.92 -1.39 -1.57
CA ASP A 149 -3.46 -1.40 -0.21
C ASP A 149 -3.72 0.04 0.27
N LYS A 150 -4.62 0.19 1.23
CA LYS A 150 -5.00 1.49 1.79
C LYS A 150 -4.11 1.88 2.95
N THR A 151 -3.93 0.99 3.93
CA THR A 151 -3.23 1.30 5.18
C THR A 151 -1.73 1.28 4.93
N GLY A 152 -0.98 2.25 5.47
CA GLY A 152 0.47 2.29 5.28
C GLY A 152 0.93 2.81 3.92
N THR A 153 0.19 2.51 2.85
CA THR A 153 0.49 2.97 1.50
C THR A 153 -0.17 4.32 1.18
N LEU A 154 -1.51 4.37 1.09
CA LEU A 154 -2.24 5.60 0.72
C LEU A 154 -2.43 6.53 1.91
N THR A 155 -2.56 5.96 3.09
CA THR A 155 -2.74 6.68 4.34
C THR A 155 -1.45 6.67 5.16
N THR A 156 -1.38 7.57 6.14
CA THR A 156 -0.20 7.73 7.01
C THR A 156 -0.01 6.58 8.01
N ASN A 157 -0.97 5.65 8.11
CA ASN A 157 -1.04 4.59 9.12
C ASN A 157 -1.08 5.13 10.57
N ARG A 158 -1.56 6.37 10.72
CA ARG A 158 -1.56 7.13 11.96
C ARG A 158 -2.97 7.63 12.22
N MET A 159 -3.61 7.17 13.29
CA MET A 159 -4.94 7.68 13.61
C MET A 159 -4.83 9.11 14.13
N THR A 160 -5.67 10.00 13.61
CA THR A 160 -5.74 11.41 14.00
C THR A 160 -7.18 11.84 14.19
N VAL A 161 -7.44 12.68 15.18
CA VAL A 161 -8.71 13.39 15.28
C VAL A 161 -8.75 14.42 14.16
N VAL A 162 -9.67 14.25 13.22
CA VAL A 162 -9.84 15.15 12.06
C VAL A 162 -11.05 16.04 12.22
N GLN A 163 -12.08 15.58 12.93
CA GLN A 163 -13.25 16.39 13.25
C GLN A 163 -13.56 16.28 14.75
N SER A 164 -14.16 17.33 15.31
CA SER A 164 -14.63 17.32 16.70
C SER A 164 -15.91 18.13 16.85
N TYR A 165 -16.77 17.70 17.76
CA TYR A 165 -17.98 18.40 18.17
C TYR A 165 -17.85 18.69 19.66
N ILE A 166 -17.59 19.96 19.99
CA ILE A 166 -17.24 20.43 21.33
C ILE A 166 -18.07 21.68 21.60
N ASN A 167 -18.68 21.79 22.79
CA ASN A 167 -19.51 22.95 23.18
C ASN A 167 -20.55 23.35 22.12
N GLU A 168 -21.23 22.36 21.50
CA GLU A 168 -22.22 22.54 20.42
C GLU A 168 -21.69 23.11 19.08
N ILE A 169 -20.38 23.11 18.87
CA ILE A 169 -19.74 23.57 17.65
C ILE A 169 -19.07 22.37 16.95
N HIS A 170 -19.37 22.20 15.66
CA HIS A 170 -18.74 21.18 14.81
C HIS A 170 -17.50 21.78 14.13
N TYR A 171 -16.33 21.36 14.59
CA TYR A 171 -15.05 21.68 14.00
C TYR A 171 -14.64 20.62 12.99
N LYS A 172 -14.36 21.04 11.76
CA LYS A 172 -13.80 20.18 10.68
C LYS A 172 -12.28 20.13 10.66
N GLU A 173 -11.65 20.94 11.50
CA GLU A 173 -10.21 21.01 11.72
C GLU A 173 -9.95 21.13 13.22
N THR A 174 -8.71 20.96 13.65
CA THR A 174 -8.35 21.13 15.07
C THR A 174 -8.66 22.57 15.51
N PRO A 175 -9.52 22.77 16.53
CA PRO A 175 -9.79 24.12 17.05
C PRO A 175 -8.55 24.72 17.71
N LYS A 176 -8.47 26.05 17.73
CA LYS A 176 -7.47 26.75 18.53
C LYS A 176 -7.82 26.62 20.01
N PHE A 177 -6.84 26.34 20.86
CA PHE A 177 -7.05 26.15 22.29
C PHE A 177 -7.72 27.36 22.95
N GLU A 178 -7.35 28.58 22.54
CA GLU A 178 -7.91 29.83 23.07
C GLU A 178 -9.39 30.03 22.72
N SER A 179 -9.90 29.31 21.71
CA SER A 179 -11.31 29.39 21.31
C SER A 179 -12.22 28.46 22.11
N LEU A 180 -11.64 27.52 22.86
CA LEU A 180 -12.38 26.57 23.68
C LEU A 180 -12.70 27.17 25.05
N ASN A 181 -13.84 26.80 25.60
CA ASN A 181 -14.15 27.13 26.99
C ASN A 181 -13.13 26.44 27.93
N LYS A 182 -12.58 27.20 28.88
CA LYS A 182 -11.50 26.74 29.77
C LYS A 182 -11.88 25.49 30.57
N GLU A 183 -13.09 25.42 31.12
CA GLU A 183 -13.55 24.27 31.91
C GLU A 183 -13.68 23.04 31.01
N THR A 184 -14.20 23.23 29.79
CA THR A 184 -14.34 22.14 28.82
C THR A 184 -12.99 21.65 28.32
N SER A 185 -12.05 22.55 28.01
CA SER A 185 -10.71 22.18 27.55
C SER A 185 -9.94 21.41 28.63
N ASP A 186 -10.01 21.86 29.89
CA ASP A 186 -9.34 21.20 31.02
C ASP A 186 -9.92 19.80 31.24
N LEU A 187 -11.25 19.64 31.19
CA LEU A 187 -11.91 18.33 31.29
C LEU A 187 -11.52 17.40 30.13
N LEU A 188 -11.53 17.92 28.90
CA LEU A 188 -11.21 17.17 27.69
C LEU A 188 -9.77 16.66 27.70
N ILE A 189 -8.82 17.52 28.04
CA ILE A 189 -7.40 17.17 28.12
C ILE A 189 -7.14 16.16 29.23
N ASN A 190 -7.73 16.35 30.40
CA ASN A 190 -7.61 15.40 31.52
C ASN A 190 -8.21 14.05 31.15
N LEU A 191 -9.41 14.02 30.57
CA LEU A 191 -10.07 12.79 30.14
C LEU A 191 -9.19 12.03 29.15
N ILE A 192 -8.72 12.69 28.09
CA ILE A 192 -7.94 12.02 27.05
C ILE A 192 -6.62 11.48 27.62
N SER A 193 -5.94 12.27 28.46
CA SER A 193 -4.61 11.94 28.99
C SER A 193 -4.66 10.79 30.01
N ILE A 194 -5.68 10.78 30.87
CA ILE A 194 -5.84 9.83 31.99
C ILE A 194 -6.60 8.57 31.53
N ASN A 195 -7.68 8.72 30.76
CA ASN A 195 -8.46 7.60 30.25
C ASN A 195 -7.86 7.03 28.96
N SER A 196 -6.53 6.93 28.87
CA SER A 196 -5.80 6.26 27.80
C SER A 196 -4.68 5.45 28.42
N SER A 197 -4.40 4.25 27.89
CA SER A 197 -3.34 3.40 28.42
C SER A 197 -2.01 4.17 28.48
N TYR A 198 -1.24 3.99 29.55
CA TYR A 198 0.08 4.64 29.71
C TYR A 198 1.12 4.02 28.77
N ALA A 199 0.86 2.82 28.25
CA ALA A 199 1.59 2.22 27.14
C ALA A 199 1.33 2.93 25.79
N SER A 200 0.20 3.65 25.67
CA SER A 200 -0.11 4.46 24.47
C SER A 200 0.61 5.80 24.54
N GLN A 201 1.51 6.07 23.58
CA GLN A 201 2.36 7.26 23.55
C GLN A 201 2.51 7.81 22.13
N VAL A 202 2.67 9.13 22.04
CA VAL A 202 2.99 9.83 20.79
C VAL A 202 4.40 10.40 20.95
N MET A 203 5.37 9.78 20.29
CA MET A 203 6.75 10.21 20.37
C MET A 203 7.08 11.21 19.27
N PRO A 204 7.97 12.18 19.55
CA PRO A 204 8.53 13.03 18.50
C PRO A 204 9.24 12.18 17.45
N ALA A 205 9.28 12.73 16.23
CA ALA A 205 10.01 12.11 15.13
C ALA A 205 11.50 11.97 15.47
N LYS A 206 12.14 10.87 15.05
CA LYS A 206 13.57 10.64 15.30
C LYS A 206 14.43 11.56 14.44
N ASN A 207 14.00 11.84 13.21
CA ASN A 207 14.69 12.74 12.29
C ASN A 207 13.85 13.99 11.95
N PRO A 208 14.49 15.13 11.63
CA PRO A 208 13.80 16.32 11.14
C PRO A 208 13.01 16.04 9.85
N GLY A 209 11.71 16.33 9.84
CA GLY A 209 10.82 16.09 8.69
C GLY A 209 10.12 14.73 8.69
N GLU A 210 10.48 13.81 9.60
CA GLU A 210 9.70 12.60 9.83
C GLU A 210 8.42 12.88 10.64
N GLN A 211 7.45 11.97 10.53
CA GLN A 211 6.19 12.09 11.25
C GLN A 211 6.31 11.59 12.71
N LEU A 212 5.40 12.06 13.57
CA LEU A 212 5.26 11.57 14.95
C LEU A 212 4.98 10.06 14.98
N THR A 213 5.68 9.33 15.85
CA THR A 213 5.51 7.88 16.00
C THR A 213 4.44 7.58 17.06
N GLN A 214 3.48 6.73 16.73
CA GLN A 214 2.45 6.26 17.67
C GLN A 214 2.81 4.87 18.19
N LEU A 215 2.96 4.72 19.51
CA LEU A 215 3.17 3.45 20.20
C LEU A 215 1.92 3.09 21.00
N GLY A 216 1.49 1.82 20.96
CA GLY A 216 0.30 1.34 21.66
C GLY A 216 -0.97 1.38 20.80
N ASN A 217 -2.12 1.61 21.42
CA ASN A 217 -3.39 1.61 20.69
C ASN A 217 -3.53 2.87 19.84
N LYS A 218 -3.52 2.71 18.50
CA LYS A 218 -3.58 3.84 17.56
C LYS A 218 -4.74 4.81 17.81
N THR A 219 -5.91 4.32 18.23
CA THR A 219 -7.06 5.18 18.53
C THR A 219 -6.76 6.12 19.70
N GLU A 220 -6.14 5.59 20.75
CA GLU A 220 -5.72 6.38 21.91
C GLU A 220 -4.60 7.33 21.55
N CYS A 221 -3.61 6.89 20.76
CA CYS A 221 -2.57 7.76 20.24
C CYS A 221 -3.13 8.90 19.39
N GLY A 222 -4.22 8.67 18.65
CA GLY A 222 -4.92 9.72 17.91
C GLY A 222 -5.56 10.76 18.82
N LEU A 223 -6.13 10.33 19.95
CA LEU A 223 -6.65 11.23 20.98
C LEU A 223 -5.51 12.00 21.68
N LEU A 224 -4.43 11.33 22.07
CA LEU A 224 -3.26 11.98 22.67
C LEU A 224 -2.61 12.99 21.70
N GLY A 225 -2.56 12.63 20.41
CA GLY A 225 -2.12 13.53 19.35
C GLY A 225 -3.02 14.75 19.19
N PHE A 226 -4.32 14.63 19.47
CA PHE A 226 -5.24 15.77 19.50
C PHE A 226 -4.92 16.74 20.65
N VAL A 227 -4.56 16.24 21.84
CA VAL A 227 -4.10 17.09 22.96
C VAL A 227 -2.83 17.85 22.59
N LEU A 228 -1.87 17.17 21.93
CA LEU A 228 -0.67 17.84 21.43
C LEU A 228 -0.99 18.89 20.36
N ALA A 229 -1.94 18.61 19.46
CA ALA A 229 -2.37 19.54 18.43
C ALA A 229 -3.08 20.79 18.98
N LEU A 230 -3.67 20.70 20.18
CA LEU A 230 -4.17 21.84 20.94
C LEU A 230 -3.05 22.63 21.66
N GLY A 231 -1.78 22.25 21.47
CA GLY A 231 -0.63 22.91 22.11
C GLY A 231 -0.45 22.55 23.59
N GLN A 232 -1.06 21.46 24.06
CA GLN A 232 -1.03 21.03 25.46
C GLN A 232 -0.24 19.73 25.64
N SER A 233 0.39 19.54 26.79
CA SER A 233 1.17 18.34 27.10
C SER A 233 0.33 17.32 27.86
N TYR A 234 -0.01 16.20 27.21
CA TYR A 234 -0.63 15.08 27.91
C TYR A 234 0.31 14.47 28.96
N GLN A 235 1.63 14.56 28.75
CA GLN A 235 2.63 14.02 29.68
C GLN A 235 2.60 14.77 31.01
N ALA A 236 2.47 16.10 30.99
CA ALA A 236 2.35 16.90 32.21
C ALA A 236 1.13 16.50 33.06
N ILE A 237 0.02 16.10 32.42
CA ILE A 237 -1.16 15.58 33.11
C ILE A 237 -0.90 14.20 33.69
N ARG A 238 -0.23 13.31 32.93
CA ARG A 238 0.16 11.97 33.39
C ARG A 238 1.19 12.02 34.53
N ASP A 239 2.06 13.01 34.56
CA ASP A 239 3.02 13.21 35.68
C ASP A 239 2.28 13.63 36.96
N LYS A 240 1.20 14.42 36.83
CA LYS A 240 0.34 14.81 37.96
C LYS A 240 -0.51 13.63 38.47
N TYR A 241 -1.02 12.83 37.54
CA TYR A 241 -1.83 11.64 37.79
C TYR A 241 -1.10 10.39 37.25
N PRO A 242 -0.05 9.89 37.92
CA PRO A 242 0.63 8.69 37.46
C PRO A 242 -0.26 7.45 37.64
N GLU A 243 0.09 6.35 37.00
CA GLU A 243 -0.75 5.14 36.92
C GLU A 243 -1.14 4.60 38.31
N GLU A 244 -0.26 4.74 39.32
CA GLU A 244 -0.52 4.29 40.68
C GLU A 244 -1.58 5.11 41.42
N LYS A 245 -1.92 6.31 40.93
CA LYS A 245 -3.01 7.14 41.48
C LYS A 245 -4.37 6.82 40.86
N ILE A 246 -4.42 5.94 39.87
CA ILE A 246 -5.69 5.51 39.27
C ILE A 246 -6.40 4.57 40.25
N PHE A 247 -7.63 4.90 40.61
CA PHE A 247 -8.40 4.12 41.57
C PHE A 247 -8.92 2.81 40.95
N LYS A 248 -9.50 2.89 39.76
CA LYS A 248 -10.03 1.72 39.04
C LYS A 248 -10.04 1.97 37.53
N VAL A 249 -9.72 0.95 36.74
CA VAL A 249 -9.85 0.99 35.28
C VAL A 249 -10.79 -0.11 34.84
N TYR A 250 -11.82 0.28 34.09
CA TYR A 250 -12.66 -0.62 33.33
C TYR A 250 -12.11 -0.67 31.90
N THR A 251 -11.43 -1.76 31.58
CA THR A 251 -10.74 -1.95 30.30
C THR A 251 -11.70 -1.95 29.10
N PHE A 252 -11.20 -1.92 27.87
CA PHE A 252 -12.10 -2.02 26.72
C PHE A 252 -12.75 -3.42 26.65
N ASN A 253 -14.07 -3.49 26.47
CA ASN A 253 -14.78 -4.73 26.18
C ASN A 253 -15.64 -4.57 24.92
N SER A 254 -15.52 -5.52 23.99
CA SER A 254 -16.15 -5.48 22.66
C SER A 254 -17.68 -5.45 22.66
N VAL A 255 -18.32 -5.94 23.73
CA VAL A 255 -19.78 -5.87 23.91
C VAL A 255 -20.22 -4.45 24.26
N ARG A 256 -19.51 -3.81 25.21
CA ARG A 256 -19.81 -2.42 25.65
C ARG A 256 -19.21 -1.34 24.74
N LYS A 257 -18.18 -1.67 23.98
CA LYS A 257 -17.39 -0.77 23.11
C LYS A 257 -16.94 0.52 23.82
N SER A 258 -16.60 0.44 25.10
CA SER A 258 -16.14 1.56 25.91
C SER A 258 -15.07 1.14 26.92
N MET A 259 -14.32 2.13 27.39
CA MET A 259 -13.32 2.06 28.45
C MET A 259 -13.55 3.24 29.40
N SER A 260 -13.40 3.00 30.70
CA SER A 260 -13.56 4.02 31.72
C SER A 260 -12.46 3.96 32.77
N THR A 261 -12.03 5.13 33.25
CA THR A 261 -11.01 5.27 34.29
C THR A 261 -11.55 6.11 35.43
N VAL A 262 -11.35 5.65 36.65
CA VAL A 262 -11.78 6.32 37.88
C VAL A 262 -10.57 6.90 38.59
N ILE A 263 -10.66 8.19 38.93
CA ILE A 263 -9.64 8.88 39.74
C ILE A 263 -10.28 9.49 41.00
N GLU A 264 -9.47 9.68 42.02
CA GLU A 264 -9.86 10.44 43.21
C GLU A 264 -9.81 11.95 42.92
N LEU A 265 -10.86 12.67 43.28
CA LEU A 265 -10.89 14.12 43.33
C LEU A 265 -10.39 14.59 44.70
N LYS A 266 -9.43 15.52 44.67
CA LYS A 266 -8.85 16.13 45.86
C LYS A 266 -8.81 17.65 45.69
N ASP A 267 -9.21 18.36 46.75
CA ASP A 267 -9.00 19.80 46.88
C ASP A 267 -7.88 20.02 47.91
N GLY A 268 -6.69 20.37 47.42
CA GLY A 268 -5.45 20.26 48.20
C GLY A 268 -5.19 18.81 48.64
N ASN A 269 -5.10 18.58 49.96
CA ASN A 269 -4.95 17.24 50.54
C ASN A 269 -6.30 16.60 50.93
N LEU A 270 -7.42 17.31 50.76
CA LEU A 270 -8.72 16.83 51.18
C LEU A 270 -9.39 16.02 50.07
N PHE A 271 -9.79 14.79 50.39
CA PHE A 271 -10.61 13.97 49.49
C PHE A 271 -12.01 14.57 49.33
N THR A 272 -12.41 14.87 48.10
CA THR A 272 -13.71 15.50 47.77
C THR A 272 -14.64 14.58 46.99
N GLY A 273 -14.12 13.46 46.44
CA GLY A 273 -14.93 12.49 45.72
C GLY A 273 -14.17 11.68 44.67
N TYR A 274 -14.88 11.16 43.68
CA TYR A 274 -14.33 10.43 42.54
C TYR A 274 -14.78 11.04 41.22
N ARG A 275 -13.93 10.99 40.20
CA ARG A 275 -14.28 11.30 38.82
C ARG A 275 -14.10 10.07 37.96
N VAL A 276 -15.15 9.72 37.24
CA VAL A 276 -15.18 8.67 36.23
C VAL A 276 -15.04 9.32 34.87
N PHE A 277 -13.99 8.98 34.14
CA PHE A 277 -13.85 9.30 32.73
C PHE A 277 -14.28 8.11 31.90
N SER A 278 -14.97 8.35 30.79
CA SER A 278 -15.40 7.29 29.86
C SER A 278 -15.15 7.72 28.42
N LYS A 279 -14.70 6.77 27.60
CA LYS A 279 -14.56 6.91 26.16
C LYS A 279 -15.06 5.66 25.46
N GLY A 280 -15.69 5.81 24.32
CA GLY A 280 -16.21 4.67 23.56
C GLY A 280 -16.92 5.07 22.29
N ALA A 281 -17.55 4.09 21.64
CA ALA A 281 -18.39 4.35 20.47
C ALA A 281 -19.44 5.41 20.78
N SER A 282 -19.57 6.41 19.91
CA SER A 282 -20.30 7.65 20.23
C SER A 282 -21.77 7.40 20.51
N GLU A 283 -22.39 6.56 19.70
CA GLU A 283 -23.80 6.15 19.80
C GLU A 283 -24.10 5.33 21.06
N ILE A 284 -23.08 4.69 21.67
CA ILE A 284 -23.26 3.91 22.90
C ILE A 284 -23.09 4.80 24.12
N ILE A 285 -22.01 5.59 24.18
CA ILE A 285 -21.77 6.47 25.33
C ILE A 285 -22.84 7.56 25.42
N LEU A 286 -23.27 8.16 24.30
CA LEU A 286 -24.32 9.19 24.33
C LEU A 286 -25.64 8.68 24.91
N LYS A 287 -26.01 7.42 24.68
CA LYS A 287 -27.21 6.81 25.30
C LYS A 287 -27.09 6.68 26.81
N LYS A 288 -25.88 6.66 27.35
CA LYS A 288 -25.60 6.65 28.79
C LYS A 288 -25.45 8.06 29.38
N CYS A 289 -25.51 9.11 28.56
CA CYS A 289 -25.38 10.50 29.02
C CYS A 289 -26.75 11.09 29.38
N LYS A 290 -26.83 11.77 30.53
CA LYS A 290 -27.97 12.61 30.95
C LYS A 290 -27.67 14.11 30.83
N TRP A 291 -26.40 14.45 30.58
CA TRP A 291 -25.93 15.83 30.49
C TRP A 291 -25.01 16.01 29.29
N PHE A 292 -24.94 17.23 28.78
CA PHE A 292 -24.02 17.64 27.71
C PHE A 292 -23.42 19.01 28.04
N LEU A 293 -22.13 19.20 27.80
CA LEU A 293 -21.47 20.50 28.00
C LEU A 293 -21.84 21.47 26.88
N ALA A 294 -22.63 22.49 27.23
CA ALA A 294 -23.12 23.48 26.28
C ALA A 294 -22.06 24.57 25.98
N LYS A 295 -22.41 25.56 25.14
CA LYS A 295 -21.51 26.66 24.72
C LYS A 295 -20.84 27.43 25.84
N ASP A 296 -21.52 27.57 26.97
CA ASP A 296 -21.06 28.24 28.19
C ASP A 296 -20.06 27.41 29.01
N GLY A 297 -19.81 26.16 28.62
CA GLY A 297 -19.00 25.20 29.39
C GLY A 297 -19.77 24.52 30.51
N LEU A 298 -21.05 24.84 30.68
CA LEU A 298 -21.86 24.31 31.77
C LEU A 298 -22.66 23.07 31.33
N PRO A 299 -22.83 22.07 32.22
CA PRO A 299 -23.68 20.92 31.95
C PRO A 299 -25.14 21.31 31.79
N LYS A 300 -25.76 20.93 30.67
CA LYS A 300 -27.22 21.04 30.45
C LYS A 300 -27.86 19.68 30.35
N LYS A 301 -29.12 19.56 30.79
CA LYS A 301 -29.90 18.32 30.69
C LYS A 301 -29.95 17.88 29.24
N PHE A 302 -29.60 16.62 29.02
CA PHE A 302 -29.53 16.00 27.71
C PHE A 302 -30.64 14.97 27.60
N SER A 303 -31.63 15.27 26.77
CA SER A 303 -32.79 14.41 26.58
C SER A 303 -32.51 13.35 25.51
N GLN A 304 -33.35 12.31 25.44
CA GLN A 304 -33.28 11.33 24.35
C GLN A 304 -33.44 12.00 22.97
N LYS A 305 -34.26 13.05 22.86
CA LYS A 305 -34.43 13.81 21.61
C LYS A 305 -33.14 14.52 21.19
N ASP A 306 -32.36 15.01 22.16
CA ASP A 306 -31.06 15.62 21.88
C ASP A 306 -30.03 14.57 21.45
N CYS A 307 -30.08 13.38 22.06
CA CYS A 307 -29.29 12.22 21.65
C CYS A 307 -29.56 11.85 20.20
N ASP A 308 -30.82 11.65 19.83
CA ASP A 308 -31.21 11.29 18.47
C ASP A 308 -30.81 12.39 17.47
N ARG A 309 -30.93 13.67 17.87
CA ARG A 309 -30.46 14.81 17.06
C ARG A 309 -28.96 14.80 16.83
N LEU A 310 -28.14 14.55 17.85
CA LEU A 310 -26.67 14.48 17.68
C LEU A 310 -26.24 13.25 16.88
N VAL A 311 -26.94 12.12 17.06
CA VAL A 311 -26.70 10.94 16.24
C VAL A 311 -26.90 11.26 14.76
N SER A 312 -28.04 11.85 14.40
CA SER A 312 -28.36 12.12 12.99
C SER A 312 -27.58 13.30 12.39
N ASN A 313 -27.34 14.37 13.15
CA ASN A 313 -26.71 15.58 12.61
C ASN A 313 -25.18 15.63 12.74
N VAL A 314 -24.58 14.79 13.59
CA VAL A 314 -23.13 14.83 13.86
C VAL A 314 -22.50 13.46 13.62
N ILE A 315 -23.00 12.40 14.26
CA ILE A 315 -22.35 11.08 14.21
C ILE A 315 -22.55 10.42 12.84
N GLU A 316 -23.76 10.39 12.30
CA GLU A 316 -24.04 9.80 10.99
C GLU A 316 -23.28 10.50 9.85
N PRO A 317 -23.20 11.85 9.79
CA PRO A 317 -22.34 12.54 8.84
C PRO A 317 -20.86 12.21 9.01
N MET A 318 -20.32 12.23 10.24
CA MET A 318 -18.93 11.84 10.51
C MET A 318 -18.65 10.40 10.07
N ALA A 319 -19.55 9.46 10.36
CA ALA A 319 -19.42 8.07 9.95
C ALA A 319 -19.53 7.89 8.43
N SER A 320 -20.36 8.69 7.77
CA SER A 320 -20.50 8.72 6.30
C SER A 320 -19.22 9.24 5.64
N ASP A 321 -18.54 10.19 6.28
CA ASP A 321 -17.20 10.65 5.91
C ASP A 321 -16.11 9.61 6.23
N GLY A 322 -16.46 8.42 6.70
CA GLY A 322 -15.52 7.33 7.00
C GLY A 322 -14.74 7.53 8.31
N LEU A 323 -15.23 8.41 9.20
CA LEU A 323 -14.60 8.66 10.49
C LEU A 323 -15.08 7.65 11.53
N ARG A 324 -14.16 7.20 12.39
CA ARG A 324 -14.49 6.49 13.62
C ARG A 324 -14.89 7.50 14.68
N THR A 325 -16.16 7.53 15.03
CA THR A 325 -16.71 8.47 16.01
C THR A 325 -16.57 7.97 17.44
N ILE A 326 -15.91 8.75 18.30
CA ILE A 326 -15.74 8.45 19.74
C ILE A 326 -16.35 9.56 20.58
N CYS A 327 -17.18 9.19 21.55
CA CYS A 327 -17.69 10.14 22.53
C CYS A 327 -16.84 10.07 23.80
N LEU A 328 -16.54 11.24 24.35
CA LEU A 328 -15.78 11.46 25.56
C LEU A 328 -16.74 12.03 26.60
N ALA A 329 -16.85 11.37 27.74
CA ALA A 329 -17.79 11.73 28.79
C ALA A 329 -17.19 11.56 30.18
N TYR A 330 -17.74 12.26 31.16
CA TYR A 330 -17.31 12.15 32.56
C TYR A 330 -18.50 12.11 33.51
N LYS A 331 -18.23 11.74 34.76
CA LYS A 331 -19.18 11.77 35.86
C LYS A 331 -18.46 11.94 37.18
N ASP A 332 -19.00 12.79 38.04
CA ASP A 332 -18.43 13.07 39.34
C ASP A 332 -19.32 12.54 40.46
N TYR A 333 -18.69 11.81 41.39
CA TYR A 333 -19.25 11.45 42.68
C TYR A 333 -18.64 12.36 43.73
N VAL A 334 -19.46 13.13 44.45
CA VAL A 334 -19.00 14.07 45.47
C VAL A 334 -19.40 13.61 46.86
N THR A 335 -18.47 13.66 47.82
CA THR A 335 -18.67 13.20 49.20
C THR A 335 -18.80 14.36 50.19
N ARG A 336 -18.17 15.50 49.92
CA ARG A 336 -18.09 16.66 50.83
C ARG A 336 -18.23 17.99 50.09
N SER A 337 -19.41 18.26 49.51
CA SER A 337 -19.75 19.58 48.97
C SER A 337 -21.11 20.05 49.49
N ASP A 338 -21.18 21.29 49.97
CA ASP A 338 -22.43 21.96 50.36
C ASP A 338 -23.25 22.39 49.13
N ASN A 339 -22.60 22.55 47.97
CA ASN A 339 -23.20 22.86 46.68
C ASN A 339 -22.90 21.74 45.67
N VAL A 340 -23.77 20.74 45.59
CA VAL A 340 -23.70 19.67 44.59
C VAL A 340 -24.37 20.15 43.31
N GLN A 341 -23.63 20.17 42.19
CA GLN A 341 -24.23 20.53 40.89
C GLN A 341 -25.19 19.43 40.43
N GLU A 342 -26.22 19.76 39.62
CA GLU A 342 -27.25 18.78 39.22
C GLU A 342 -26.68 17.56 38.47
N ASN A 343 -25.53 17.69 37.81
CA ASN A 343 -24.85 16.61 37.10
C ASN A 343 -23.92 15.75 37.97
N GLN A 344 -23.74 16.11 39.26
CA GLN A 344 -22.92 15.39 40.21
C GLN A 344 -23.77 14.47 41.08
N ILE A 345 -23.23 13.32 41.46
CA ILE A 345 -23.90 12.38 42.37
C ILE A 345 -23.34 12.55 43.77
N ARG A 346 -24.20 12.86 44.74
CA ARG A 346 -23.81 12.85 46.15
C ARG A 346 -23.64 11.40 46.62
N ALA A 347 -22.39 11.00 46.86
CA ALA A 347 -22.07 9.66 47.35
C ALA A 347 -22.33 9.59 48.86
N THR A 348 -23.59 9.40 49.25
CA THR A 348 -24.01 9.21 50.65
C THR A 348 -23.87 7.77 51.14
N LYS A 349 -23.65 6.83 50.23
CA LYS A 349 -23.40 5.40 50.48
C LYS A 349 -22.15 4.96 49.73
N GLU A 350 -21.58 3.83 50.13
CA GLU A 350 -20.46 3.20 49.43
C GLU A 350 -20.87 2.89 47.97
N ILE A 351 -20.02 3.27 47.02
CA ILE A 351 -20.29 3.09 45.59
C ILE A 351 -19.93 1.65 45.23
N ASP A 352 -20.88 0.92 44.64
CA ASP A 352 -20.61 -0.42 44.11
C ASP A 352 -19.78 -0.30 42.83
N TRP A 353 -18.47 -0.38 42.98
CA TRP A 353 -17.52 -0.32 41.87
C TRP A 353 -17.52 -1.57 41.00
N ASP A 354 -18.15 -2.68 41.42
CA ASP A 354 -18.22 -3.90 40.62
C ASP A 354 -19.42 -3.88 39.68
N ASN A 355 -20.47 -3.13 40.03
CA ASN A 355 -21.55 -2.78 39.12
C ASN A 355 -21.16 -1.63 38.17
N GLU A 356 -20.35 -1.96 37.18
CA GLU A 356 -19.85 -0.99 36.20
C GLU A 356 -20.97 -0.25 35.46
N ASP A 357 -22.09 -0.92 35.12
CA ASP A 357 -23.18 -0.26 34.40
C ASP A 357 -23.82 0.87 35.23
N ALA A 358 -23.96 0.71 36.54
CA ALA A 358 -24.41 1.80 37.41
C ALA A 358 -23.40 2.96 37.47
N VAL A 359 -22.09 2.64 37.42
CA VAL A 359 -21.01 3.63 37.44
C VAL A 359 -20.97 4.44 36.15
N VAL A 360 -21.13 3.79 34.99
CA VAL A 360 -21.00 4.42 33.66
C VAL A 360 -22.32 4.88 33.03
N ASN A 361 -23.41 4.89 33.79
CA ASN A 361 -24.67 5.54 33.42
C ASN A 361 -24.76 6.96 33.98
N ASP A 362 -25.67 7.77 33.43
CA ASP A 362 -25.92 9.16 33.83
C ASP A 362 -24.70 10.08 33.67
N LEU A 363 -23.94 9.87 32.60
CA LEU A 363 -22.73 10.62 32.28
C LEU A 363 -23.03 12.04 31.78
N THR A 364 -22.01 12.89 31.79
CA THR A 364 -21.96 14.19 31.11
C THR A 364 -21.06 14.07 29.88
N ALA A 365 -21.64 14.22 28.68
CA ALA A 365 -20.89 14.24 27.44
C ALA A 365 -20.09 15.55 27.30
N ILE A 366 -18.80 15.43 27.00
CA ILE A 366 -17.88 16.54 26.79
C ILE A 366 -17.74 16.84 25.30
N ALA A 367 -17.44 15.80 24.51
CA ALA A 367 -17.12 15.94 23.11
C ALA A 367 -17.40 14.66 22.33
N ILE A 368 -17.68 14.82 21.04
CA ILE A 368 -17.66 13.73 20.06
C ILE A 368 -16.50 14.03 19.11
N VAL A 369 -15.62 13.06 18.86
CA VAL A 369 -14.48 13.22 17.96
C VAL A 369 -14.55 12.21 16.83
N GLY A 370 -14.28 12.65 15.61
CA GLY A 370 -14.12 11.82 14.43
C GLY A 370 -12.64 11.54 14.22
N ILE A 371 -12.26 10.27 14.33
CA ILE A 371 -10.87 9.83 14.18
C ILE A 371 -10.74 9.04 12.88
N GLN A 372 -9.71 9.33 12.10
CA GLN A 372 -9.40 8.64 10.86
C GLN A 372 -7.90 8.50 10.70
N ASP A 373 -7.48 7.53 9.90
CA ASP A 373 -6.13 7.48 9.34
C ASP A 373 -6.09 8.33 8.06
N PRO A 374 -5.49 9.53 8.10
CA PRO A 374 -5.58 10.49 7.02
C PRO A 374 -4.76 10.06 5.80
N VAL A 375 -5.21 10.51 4.64
CA VAL A 375 -4.48 10.37 3.36
C VAL A 375 -3.19 11.19 3.42
N ARG A 376 -2.11 10.65 2.84
CA ARG A 376 -0.85 11.40 2.72
C ARG A 376 -1.05 12.60 1.77
N PRO A 377 -0.56 13.82 2.10
CA PRO A 377 -0.81 15.02 1.28
C PRO A 377 -0.45 14.90 -0.20
N GLU A 378 0.58 14.11 -0.52
CA GLU A 378 1.12 13.91 -1.85
C GLU A 378 0.37 12.84 -2.69
N VAL A 379 -0.41 11.98 -2.04
CA VAL A 379 -1.10 10.85 -2.69
C VAL A 379 -2.13 11.27 -3.75
N PRO A 380 -3.01 12.28 -3.50
CA PRO A 380 -3.99 12.70 -4.50
C PRO A 380 -3.34 13.17 -5.82
N GLU A 381 -2.25 13.93 -5.74
CA GLU A 381 -1.51 14.39 -6.92
C GLU A 381 -0.83 13.21 -7.64
N ALA A 382 -0.23 12.30 -6.89
CA ALA A 382 0.43 11.12 -7.42
C ALA A 382 -0.54 10.20 -8.17
N ILE A 383 -1.73 9.95 -7.61
CA ILE A 383 -2.79 9.17 -8.26
C ILE A 383 -3.28 9.87 -9.53
N ALA A 384 -3.47 11.19 -9.50
CA ALA A 384 -3.84 11.95 -10.68
C ALA A 384 -2.78 11.85 -11.80
N LYS A 385 -1.48 11.82 -11.46
CA LYS A 385 -0.39 11.58 -12.41
C LYS A 385 -0.47 10.18 -13.03
N CYS A 386 -0.67 9.14 -12.22
CA CYS A 386 -0.85 7.77 -12.70
C CYS A 386 -2.04 7.65 -13.66
N GLN A 387 -3.20 8.19 -13.27
CA GLN A 387 -4.41 8.16 -14.09
C GLN A 387 -4.23 8.91 -15.42
N ARG A 388 -3.58 10.08 -15.41
CA ARG A 388 -3.25 10.82 -16.65
C ARG A 388 -2.31 10.03 -17.56
N ALA A 389 -1.46 9.18 -16.99
CA ALA A 389 -0.55 8.31 -17.72
C ALA A 389 -1.21 7.02 -18.26
N GLY A 390 -2.53 6.88 -18.11
CA GLY A 390 -3.31 5.71 -18.55
C GLY A 390 -3.37 4.57 -17.54
N ILE A 391 -2.88 4.77 -16.32
CA ILE A 391 -2.82 3.72 -15.28
C ILE A 391 -4.05 3.80 -14.40
N THR A 392 -4.80 2.70 -14.33
CA THR A 392 -5.97 2.60 -13.45
C THR A 392 -5.54 2.22 -12.03
N VAL A 393 -5.72 3.13 -11.08
CA VAL A 393 -5.46 2.87 -9.65
C VAL A 393 -6.71 2.29 -9.00
N ARG A 394 -6.55 1.19 -8.27
CA ARG A 394 -7.61 0.47 -7.54
C ARG A 394 -7.20 0.33 -6.07
N MET A 395 -8.14 0.57 -5.17
CA MET A 395 -7.93 0.33 -3.74
C MET A 395 -8.43 -1.06 -3.38
N VAL A 396 -7.59 -1.85 -2.71
CA VAL A 396 -7.94 -3.18 -2.21
C VAL A 396 -7.60 -3.26 -0.73
N THR A 397 -8.61 -3.30 0.15
CA THR A 397 -8.41 -3.14 1.59
C THR A 397 -9.32 -4.04 2.42
N GLY A 398 -8.86 -4.38 3.62
CA GLY A 398 -9.66 -5.08 4.65
C GLY A 398 -10.66 -4.17 5.39
N ASP A 399 -10.60 -2.84 5.18
CA ASP A 399 -11.49 -1.89 5.83
C ASP A 399 -12.94 -2.00 5.34
N ASN A 400 -13.88 -1.44 6.10
CA ASN A 400 -15.29 -1.35 5.71
C ASN A 400 -15.49 -0.46 4.47
N ILE A 401 -16.57 -0.74 3.72
CA ILE A 401 -16.83 -0.06 2.45
C ILE A 401 -16.98 1.45 2.56
N ASN A 402 -17.60 1.98 3.62
CA ASN A 402 -17.80 3.42 3.77
C ASN A 402 -16.47 4.16 3.95
N THR A 403 -15.57 3.64 4.81
CA THR A 403 -14.22 4.21 4.99
C THR A 403 -13.42 4.10 3.70
N ALA A 404 -13.45 2.94 3.04
CA ALA A 404 -12.75 2.75 1.77
C ALA A 404 -13.24 3.72 0.70
N ARG A 405 -14.55 3.97 0.58
CA ARG A 405 -15.12 4.94 -0.37
C ARG A 405 -14.74 6.37 -0.02
N SER A 406 -14.76 6.75 1.25
CA SER A 406 -14.35 8.09 1.70
C SER A 406 -12.88 8.35 1.37
N ILE A 407 -11.98 7.42 1.73
CA ILE A 407 -10.55 7.52 1.41
C ILE A 407 -10.33 7.52 -0.10
N ALA A 408 -11.01 6.63 -0.85
CA ALA A 408 -10.85 6.55 -2.30
C ALA A 408 -11.33 7.81 -3.02
N THR A 409 -12.37 8.48 -2.51
CA THR A 409 -12.83 9.78 -3.02
C THR A 409 -11.80 10.87 -2.71
N SER A 410 -11.28 10.89 -1.48
CA SER A 410 -10.26 11.85 -1.03
C SER A 410 -8.93 11.70 -1.81
N CYS A 411 -8.56 10.48 -2.17
CA CYS A 411 -7.42 10.15 -3.00
C CYS A 411 -7.63 10.44 -4.50
N GLY A 412 -8.86 10.70 -4.96
CA GLY A 412 -9.19 10.83 -6.38
C GLY A 412 -9.22 9.50 -7.16
N ILE A 413 -9.32 8.37 -6.46
CA ILE A 413 -9.56 7.04 -7.08
C ILE A 413 -11.01 6.93 -7.53
N LEU A 414 -11.95 7.41 -6.70
CA LEU A 414 -13.35 7.55 -7.06
C LEU A 414 -13.62 9.00 -7.45
N ARG A 415 -14.03 9.20 -8.70
CA ARG A 415 -14.42 10.53 -9.20
C ARG A 415 -15.94 10.59 -9.33
N PRO A 416 -16.61 11.58 -8.71
CA PRO A 416 -18.06 11.74 -8.84
C PRO A 416 -18.47 11.85 -10.32
N GLY A 417 -19.48 11.09 -10.72
CA GLY A 417 -19.99 11.07 -12.10
C GLY A 417 -19.33 10.05 -13.04
N GLU A 418 -18.27 9.36 -12.62
CA GLU A 418 -17.72 8.23 -13.37
C GLU A 418 -18.48 6.92 -13.08
N ASP A 419 -18.51 6.03 -14.06
CA ASP A 419 -19.07 4.68 -13.92
C ASP A 419 -18.04 3.77 -13.23
N PHE A 420 -18.16 3.64 -11.90
CA PHE A 420 -17.28 2.81 -11.07
C PHE A 420 -18.07 1.82 -10.21
N ILE A 421 -17.38 0.74 -9.84
CA ILE A 421 -17.88 -0.29 -8.92
C ILE A 421 -17.03 -0.25 -7.63
N ALA A 422 -17.72 -0.22 -6.49
CA ALA A 422 -17.15 -0.46 -5.16
C ALA A 422 -17.88 -1.66 -4.54
N LEU A 423 -17.14 -2.72 -4.18
CA LEU A 423 -17.71 -3.97 -3.66
C LEU A 423 -17.05 -4.35 -2.34
N GLU A 424 -17.78 -5.09 -1.51
CA GLU A 424 -17.19 -5.86 -0.41
C GLU A 424 -16.69 -7.22 -0.92
N GLY A 425 -15.68 -7.80 -0.27
CA GLY A 425 -15.09 -9.09 -0.63
C GLY A 425 -16.12 -10.22 -0.73
N LYS A 426 -17.14 -10.22 0.13
CA LYS A 426 -18.25 -11.19 0.07
C LYS A 426 -19.04 -11.09 -1.24
N ASP A 427 -19.41 -9.88 -1.64
CA ASP A 427 -20.17 -9.64 -2.87
C ASP A 427 -19.33 -9.88 -4.12
N PHE A 428 -18.04 -9.52 -4.06
CA PHE A 428 -17.07 -9.82 -5.11
C PHE A 428 -16.98 -11.33 -5.35
N ASN A 429 -16.76 -12.11 -4.29
CA ASN A 429 -16.70 -13.58 -4.38
C ASN A 429 -18.01 -14.18 -4.93
N ALA A 430 -19.16 -13.69 -4.50
CA ALA A 430 -20.45 -14.17 -4.97
C ALA A 430 -20.66 -13.92 -6.48
N ARG A 431 -20.15 -12.80 -7.00
CA ARG A 431 -20.33 -12.42 -8.41
C ARG A 431 -19.34 -13.12 -9.35
N ILE A 432 -18.11 -13.40 -8.91
CA ILE A 432 -17.11 -14.03 -9.78
C ILE A 432 -17.20 -15.55 -9.84
N ARG A 433 -17.91 -16.19 -8.90
CA ARG A 433 -17.98 -17.66 -8.81
C ARG A 433 -19.09 -18.26 -9.68
N ASN A 434 -18.84 -19.44 -10.24
CA ASN A 434 -19.83 -20.25 -10.96
C ASN A 434 -20.68 -21.08 -9.98
N GLU A 435 -21.65 -21.86 -10.50
CA GLU A 435 -22.52 -22.73 -9.69
C GLU A 435 -21.75 -23.79 -8.90
N LYS A 436 -20.52 -24.10 -9.31
CA LYS A 436 -19.60 -25.05 -8.63
C LYS A 436 -18.71 -24.37 -7.57
N GLY A 437 -18.82 -23.06 -7.39
CA GLY A 437 -18.03 -22.29 -6.43
C GLY A 437 -16.63 -21.89 -6.90
N GLU A 438 -16.28 -22.17 -8.16
CA GLU A 438 -14.99 -21.86 -8.79
C GLU A 438 -15.01 -20.46 -9.42
N VAL A 439 -13.85 -19.81 -9.50
CA VAL A 439 -13.72 -18.48 -10.12
C VAL A 439 -13.90 -18.60 -11.64
N SER A 440 -14.89 -17.88 -12.18
CA SER A 440 -15.12 -17.76 -13.62
C SER A 440 -14.49 -16.48 -14.16
N GLN A 441 -13.55 -16.62 -15.09
CA GLN A 441 -12.88 -15.49 -15.72
C GLN A 441 -13.87 -14.56 -16.44
N GLU A 442 -14.84 -15.11 -17.18
CA GLU A 442 -15.86 -14.32 -17.89
C GLU A 442 -16.65 -13.40 -16.94
N LYS A 443 -17.01 -13.91 -15.75
CA LYS A 443 -17.71 -13.09 -14.75
C LYS A 443 -16.80 -12.02 -14.18
N LEU A 444 -15.54 -12.35 -13.88
CA LEU A 444 -14.55 -11.41 -13.38
C LEU A 444 -14.30 -10.29 -14.40
N ASP A 445 -14.25 -10.63 -15.68
CA ASP A 445 -14.11 -9.74 -16.84
C ASP A 445 -15.22 -8.70 -16.94
N THR A 446 -16.45 -9.01 -16.50
CA THR A 446 -17.52 -8.00 -16.43
C THR A 446 -17.35 -6.96 -15.32
N ILE A 447 -16.52 -7.25 -14.31
CA ILE A 447 -16.44 -6.47 -13.05
C ILE A 447 -15.15 -5.68 -12.96
N TRP A 448 -13.99 -6.31 -13.17
CA TRP A 448 -12.68 -5.71 -12.92
C TRP A 448 -12.41 -4.40 -13.69
N PRO A 449 -12.92 -4.17 -14.92
CA PRO A 449 -12.67 -2.91 -15.63
C PRO A 449 -13.25 -1.70 -14.91
N LYS A 450 -14.41 -1.87 -14.25
CA LYS A 450 -15.10 -0.81 -13.49
C LYS A 450 -14.80 -0.84 -11.99
N LEU A 451 -14.29 -1.96 -11.47
CA LEU A 451 -13.92 -2.07 -10.06
C LEU A 451 -12.80 -1.08 -9.71
N ARG A 452 -13.08 -0.19 -8.75
CA ARG A 452 -12.11 0.79 -8.22
C ARG A 452 -11.81 0.58 -6.74
N VAL A 453 -12.77 0.03 -5.99
CA VAL A 453 -12.62 -0.25 -4.56
C VAL A 453 -13.11 -1.65 -4.25
N LEU A 454 -12.24 -2.47 -3.65
CA LEU A 454 -12.58 -3.75 -3.04
C LEU A 454 -12.33 -3.64 -1.53
N ALA A 455 -13.41 -3.54 -0.77
CA ALA A 455 -13.41 -3.40 0.69
C ALA A 455 -13.63 -4.75 1.38
N ARG A 456 -13.26 -4.86 2.67
CA ARG A 456 -13.30 -6.12 3.44
C ARG A 456 -12.68 -7.30 2.68
N ALA A 457 -11.63 -7.03 1.90
CA ALA A 457 -10.96 -8.01 1.08
C ALA A 457 -10.11 -8.94 1.95
N GLN A 458 -10.26 -10.25 1.75
CA GLN A 458 -9.36 -11.26 2.31
C GLN A 458 -8.08 -11.37 1.45
N PRO A 459 -6.98 -11.94 1.98
CA PRO A 459 -5.76 -12.20 1.21
C PRO A 459 -6.02 -12.94 -0.12
N SER A 460 -6.91 -13.93 -0.10
CA SER A 460 -7.36 -14.68 -1.28
C SER A 460 -8.07 -13.83 -2.31
N ASP A 461 -8.82 -12.81 -1.86
CA ASP A 461 -9.57 -11.92 -2.76
C ASP A 461 -8.60 -11.00 -3.51
N LYS A 462 -7.56 -10.51 -2.81
CA LYS A 462 -6.48 -9.73 -3.43
C LYS A 462 -5.79 -10.53 -4.52
N TYR A 463 -5.38 -11.76 -4.19
CA TYR A 463 -4.76 -12.68 -5.15
C TYR A 463 -5.67 -12.95 -6.36
N THR A 464 -6.94 -13.27 -6.12
CA THR A 464 -7.91 -13.60 -7.17
C THR A 464 -8.15 -12.43 -8.11
N LEU A 465 -8.27 -11.21 -7.58
CA LEU A 465 -8.39 -10.00 -8.39
C LEU A 465 -7.16 -9.78 -9.25
N VAL A 466 -5.95 -9.85 -8.67
CA VAL A 466 -4.69 -9.63 -9.39
C VAL A 466 -4.52 -10.66 -10.50
N LYS A 467 -4.69 -11.95 -10.18
CA LYS A 467 -4.64 -13.03 -11.17
C LYS A 467 -5.66 -12.83 -12.28
N GLY A 468 -6.90 -12.50 -11.92
CA GLY A 468 -7.97 -12.29 -12.91
C GLY A 468 -7.71 -11.13 -13.86
N ILE A 469 -7.09 -10.04 -13.40
CA ILE A 469 -6.70 -8.92 -14.29
C ILE A 469 -5.56 -9.36 -15.23
N ILE A 470 -4.56 -10.09 -14.73
CA ILE A 470 -3.44 -10.59 -15.54
C ILE A 470 -3.91 -11.59 -16.62
N ASP A 471 -4.88 -12.46 -16.26
CA ASP A 471 -5.40 -13.51 -17.15
C ASP A 471 -6.51 -13.01 -18.10
N SER A 472 -7.03 -11.80 -17.88
CA SER A 472 -8.09 -11.18 -18.70
C SER A 472 -7.65 -10.97 -20.15
N ARG A 473 -8.59 -11.20 -21.08
CA ARG A 473 -8.38 -11.03 -22.54
C ARG A 473 -9.37 -10.06 -23.20
N ILE A 474 -10.05 -9.23 -22.41
CA ILE A 474 -11.00 -8.24 -22.94
C ILE A 474 -10.28 -7.18 -23.76
N THR A 475 -9.08 -6.79 -23.34
CA THR A 475 -8.22 -5.84 -24.04
C THR A 475 -7.30 -6.60 -24.99
N ASP A 476 -7.03 -6.01 -26.17
CA ASP A 476 -6.14 -6.61 -27.18
C ASP A 476 -4.70 -6.82 -26.64
N ASN A 477 -4.32 -6.01 -25.66
CA ASN A 477 -3.03 -6.09 -24.98
C ASN A 477 -3.22 -6.66 -23.57
N ARG A 478 -2.26 -7.49 -23.14
CA ARG A 478 -2.20 -7.99 -21.76
C ARG A 478 -2.09 -6.82 -20.78
N GLU A 479 -2.90 -6.86 -19.72
CA GLU A 479 -2.80 -5.94 -18.60
C GLU A 479 -1.54 -6.23 -17.77
N VAL A 480 -0.84 -5.18 -17.33
CA VAL A 480 0.33 -5.29 -16.47
C VAL A 480 -0.04 -4.74 -15.11
N VAL A 481 -0.03 -5.59 -14.09
CA VAL A 481 -0.57 -5.29 -12.77
C VAL A 481 0.56 -5.11 -11.76
N ALA A 482 0.65 -3.89 -11.23
CA ALA A 482 1.46 -3.62 -10.06
C ALA A 482 0.61 -3.73 -8.78
N VAL A 483 1.17 -4.29 -7.72
CA VAL A 483 0.50 -4.41 -6.42
C VAL A 483 1.34 -3.74 -5.35
N THR A 484 0.71 -3.01 -4.43
CA THR A 484 1.39 -2.51 -3.22
C THR A 484 0.86 -3.22 -1.98
N GLY A 485 1.74 -3.49 -1.03
CA GLY A 485 1.39 -4.11 0.24
C GLY A 485 2.40 -3.85 1.33
N ASP A 486 1.96 -3.95 2.58
CA ASP A 486 2.79 -3.81 3.78
C ASP A 486 2.65 -5.04 4.70
N GLY A 487 1.53 -5.77 4.62
CA GLY A 487 1.24 -6.90 5.49
C GLY A 487 1.64 -8.26 4.93
N THR A 488 1.74 -9.25 5.82
CA THR A 488 1.86 -10.68 5.46
C THR A 488 0.70 -11.16 4.58
N ASN A 489 -0.47 -10.55 4.77
CA ASN A 489 -1.69 -10.76 4.00
C ASN A 489 -1.57 -10.41 2.51
N ASP A 490 -0.60 -9.56 2.15
CA ASP A 490 -0.38 -9.12 0.77
C ASP A 490 0.60 -10.02 0.02
N GLY A 491 1.34 -10.89 0.72
CA GLY A 491 2.40 -11.73 0.16
C GLY A 491 1.98 -12.49 -1.10
N PRO A 492 0.87 -13.26 -1.11
CA PRO A 492 0.42 -13.97 -2.30
C PRO A 492 0.10 -13.05 -3.48
N ALA A 493 -0.52 -11.89 -3.23
CA ALA A 493 -0.88 -10.95 -4.28
C ALA A 493 0.36 -10.22 -4.82
N LEU A 494 1.30 -9.83 -3.95
CA LEU A 494 2.59 -9.25 -4.32
C LEU A 494 3.38 -10.19 -5.21
N LYS A 495 3.46 -11.48 -4.84
CA LYS A 495 4.21 -12.47 -5.60
C LYS A 495 3.58 -12.81 -6.96
N LYS A 496 2.26 -12.69 -7.08
CA LYS A 496 1.52 -12.97 -8.32
C LYS A 496 1.49 -11.78 -9.28
N ALA A 497 1.68 -10.57 -8.77
CA ALA A 497 1.72 -9.35 -9.57
C ALA A 497 2.85 -9.40 -10.61
N ASP A 498 2.73 -8.61 -11.68
CA ASP A 498 3.84 -8.37 -12.60
C ASP A 498 4.97 -7.57 -11.93
N VAL A 499 4.59 -6.69 -10.99
CA VAL A 499 5.51 -5.94 -10.12
C VAL A 499 4.89 -5.80 -8.73
N GLY A 500 5.52 -6.40 -7.72
CA GLY A 500 5.18 -6.21 -6.32
C GLY A 500 5.97 -5.08 -5.67
N PHE A 501 5.28 -4.15 -4.99
CA PHE A 501 5.85 -3.09 -4.16
C PHE A 501 5.62 -3.36 -2.68
N ALA A 502 6.71 -3.40 -1.90
CA ALA A 502 6.61 -3.44 -0.43
C ALA A 502 7.00 -2.10 0.19
N MET A 503 6.34 -1.76 1.29
CA MET A 503 6.75 -0.66 2.18
C MET A 503 8.06 -1.04 2.90
N GLY A 504 9.06 -0.15 2.86
CA GLY A 504 10.37 -0.34 3.48
C GLY A 504 10.36 -0.14 5.00
N ILE A 505 9.55 0.78 5.50
CA ILE A 505 9.48 1.12 6.93
C ILE A 505 8.35 0.34 7.61
N ALA A 506 7.12 0.50 7.12
CA ALA A 506 5.92 -0.14 7.68
C ALA A 506 5.74 -1.60 7.28
N GLY A 507 6.40 -2.03 6.19
CA GLY A 507 6.22 -3.37 5.64
C GLY A 507 6.88 -4.47 6.46
N THR A 508 6.14 -5.57 6.63
CA THR A 508 6.65 -6.81 7.21
C THR A 508 7.73 -7.44 6.34
N ASP A 509 8.63 -8.22 6.96
CA ASP A 509 9.72 -8.89 6.22
C ASP A 509 9.18 -9.85 5.16
N VAL A 510 8.06 -10.53 5.44
CA VAL A 510 7.35 -11.39 4.47
C VAL A 510 6.90 -10.59 3.24
N ALA A 511 6.34 -9.39 3.42
CA ALA A 511 5.93 -8.54 2.30
C ALA A 511 7.15 -8.06 1.49
N LYS A 512 8.23 -7.65 2.17
CA LYS A 512 9.49 -7.26 1.52
C LYS A 512 10.08 -8.40 0.70
N GLU A 513 10.10 -9.62 1.24
CA GLU A 513 10.60 -10.81 0.55
C GLU A 513 9.75 -11.23 -0.65
N ALA A 514 8.42 -11.03 -0.59
CA ALA A 514 7.51 -11.33 -1.69
C ALA A 514 7.53 -10.28 -2.82
N SER A 515 8.08 -9.08 -2.56
CA SER A 515 8.08 -7.93 -3.49
C SER A 515 9.30 -7.86 -4.41
N ASP A 516 9.15 -7.17 -5.53
CA ASP A 516 10.22 -6.92 -6.50
C ASP A 516 10.92 -5.57 -6.29
N ILE A 517 10.18 -4.59 -5.77
CA ILE A 517 10.67 -3.24 -5.46
C ILE A 517 10.26 -2.87 -4.03
N ILE A 518 11.23 -2.43 -3.23
CA ILE A 518 10.98 -1.91 -1.88
C ILE A 518 11.03 -0.38 -1.93
N LEU A 519 9.97 0.26 -1.44
CA LEU A 519 9.92 1.72 -1.27
C LEU A 519 10.57 2.08 0.07
N THR A 520 11.75 2.69 0.05
CA THR A 520 12.49 2.96 1.30
C THR A 520 11.89 4.08 2.13
N ASP A 521 10.98 4.87 1.56
CA ASP A 521 10.32 6.02 2.18
C ASP A 521 8.81 5.84 2.40
N ASP A 522 8.27 4.66 2.10
CA ASP A 522 6.83 4.34 2.17
C ASP A 522 5.92 5.35 1.45
N ASN A 523 6.42 5.96 0.37
CA ASN A 523 5.72 7.02 -0.34
C ASN A 523 5.17 6.55 -1.68
N PHE A 524 3.87 6.76 -1.92
CA PHE A 524 3.24 6.44 -3.20
C PHE A 524 3.85 7.22 -4.38
N THR A 525 4.41 8.40 -4.16
CA THR A 525 5.12 9.17 -5.19
C THR A 525 6.32 8.41 -5.77
N SER A 526 6.95 7.54 -4.99
CA SER A 526 8.05 6.68 -5.43
C SER A 526 7.59 5.68 -6.51
N ILE A 527 6.33 5.23 -6.48
CA ILE A 527 5.73 4.40 -7.52
C ILE A 527 5.60 5.17 -8.84
N VAL A 528 5.20 6.44 -8.78
CA VAL A 528 5.15 7.32 -9.97
C VAL A 528 6.53 7.46 -10.59
N LYS A 529 7.57 7.62 -9.76
CA LYS A 529 8.97 7.65 -10.23
C LYS A 529 9.40 6.31 -10.82
N ALA A 530 8.98 5.18 -10.24
CA ALA A 530 9.27 3.86 -10.80
C ALA A 530 8.69 3.68 -12.21
N VAL A 531 7.45 4.12 -12.45
CA VAL A 531 6.85 4.14 -13.80
C VAL A 531 7.67 5.02 -14.75
N MET A 532 8.07 6.21 -14.29
CA MET A 532 8.88 7.14 -15.10
C MET A 532 10.21 6.51 -15.51
N TRP A 533 10.92 5.89 -14.58
CA TRP A 533 12.18 5.20 -14.85
C TRP A 533 11.98 3.99 -15.78
N GLY A 534 10.93 3.19 -15.58
CA GLY A 534 10.62 2.06 -16.47
C GLY A 534 10.35 2.50 -17.91
N ARG A 535 9.58 3.58 -18.11
CA ARG A 535 9.36 4.15 -19.45
C ARG A 535 10.64 4.72 -20.06
N ASN A 536 11.48 5.37 -19.26
CA ASN A 536 12.78 5.88 -19.71
C ASN A 536 13.74 4.76 -20.16
N VAL A 537 13.76 3.63 -19.45
CA VAL A 537 14.53 2.44 -19.85
C VAL A 537 14.07 1.93 -21.21
N TYR A 538 12.75 1.79 -21.40
CA TYR A 538 12.19 1.35 -22.67
C TYR A 538 12.58 2.27 -23.83
N ASP A 539 12.40 3.58 -23.67
CA ASP A 539 12.74 4.58 -24.69
C ASP A 539 14.24 4.61 -24.99
N SER A 540 15.08 4.44 -23.96
CA SER A 540 16.54 4.39 -24.11
C SER A 540 16.99 3.17 -24.91
N ILE A 541 16.37 2.01 -24.67
CA ILE A 541 16.66 0.78 -25.39
C ILE A 541 16.16 0.87 -26.84
N ALA A 542 14.99 1.46 -27.08
CA ALA A 542 14.50 1.70 -28.43
C ALA A 542 15.43 2.61 -29.25
N LYS A 543 15.93 3.70 -28.65
CA LYS A 543 16.92 4.59 -29.28
C LYS A 543 18.22 3.89 -29.61
N PHE A 544 18.74 3.07 -28.68
CA PHE A 544 19.94 2.26 -28.92
C PHE A 544 19.72 1.26 -30.05
N LEU A 545 18.60 0.55 -30.05
CA LEU A 545 18.23 -0.39 -31.11
C LEU A 545 18.15 0.29 -32.47
N GLN A 546 17.54 1.48 -32.56
CA GLN A 546 17.46 2.23 -33.80
C GLN A 546 18.85 2.56 -34.34
N PHE A 547 19.75 3.05 -33.48
CA PHE A 547 21.14 3.33 -33.86
C PHE A 547 21.86 2.07 -34.34
N GLN A 548 21.82 0.99 -33.54
CA GLN A 548 22.52 -0.26 -33.85
C GLN A 548 22.00 -0.90 -35.15
N LEU A 549 20.68 -0.94 -35.34
CA LEU A 549 20.07 -1.48 -36.55
C LEU A 549 20.44 -0.66 -37.79
N THR A 550 20.49 0.68 -37.66
CA THR A 550 20.90 1.55 -38.76
C THR A 550 22.35 1.26 -39.18
N VAL A 551 23.26 1.14 -38.23
CA VAL A 551 24.67 0.78 -38.51
C VAL A 551 24.76 -0.59 -39.17
N ASN A 552 24.06 -1.60 -38.63
CA ASN A 552 24.08 -2.95 -39.19
C ASN A 552 23.54 -2.98 -40.64
N VAL A 553 22.41 -2.33 -40.90
CA VAL A 553 21.83 -2.28 -42.26
C VAL A 553 22.79 -1.60 -43.23
N VAL A 554 23.35 -0.45 -42.88
CA VAL A 554 24.30 0.27 -43.74
C VAL A 554 25.55 -0.58 -44.00
N ALA A 555 26.13 -1.18 -42.96
CA ALA A 555 27.34 -1.97 -43.09
C ALA A 555 27.13 -3.22 -43.95
N VAL A 556 26.01 -3.93 -43.76
CA VAL A 556 25.64 -5.10 -44.59
C VAL A 556 25.41 -4.70 -46.05
N VAL A 557 24.69 -3.60 -46.31
CA VAL A 557 24.46 -3.11 -47.68
C VAL A 557 25.78 -2.70 -48.35
N VAL A 558 26.64 -1.96 -47.64
CA VAL A 558 27.95 -1.54 -48.17
C VAL A 558 28.84 -2.75 -48.46
N ALA A 559 28.90 -3.73 -47.56
CA ALA A 559 29.68 -4.94 -47.77
C ALA A 559 29.13 -5.78 -48.94
N PHE A 560 27.81 -5.94 -49.03
CA PHE A 560 27.15 -6.69 -50.10
C PHE A 560 27.36 -6.03 -51.48
N VAL A 561 27.10 -4.72 -51.58
CA VAL A 561 27.26 -3.97 -52.83
C VAL A 561 28.73 -3.90 -53.23
N GLY A 562 29.63 -3.65 -52.27
CA GLY A 562 31.07 -3.66 -52.50
C GLY A 562 31.56 -5.01 -53.05
N ALA A 563 31.19 -6.11 -52.40
CA ALA A 563 31.52 -7.45 -52.85
C ALA A 563 30.97 -7.74 -54.26
N CYS A 564 29.73 -7.34 -54.55
CA CYS A 564 29.12 -7.56 -55.87
C CYS A 564 29.75 -6.71 -56.99
N ALA A 565 30.12 -5.46 -56.69
CA ALA A 565 30.61 -4.50 -57.69
C ALA A 565 32.13 -4.56 -57.88
N ILE A 566 32.89 -4.62 -56.78
CA ILE A 566 34.35 -4.43 -56.74
C ILE A 566 35.09 -5.75 -56.42
N GLN A 567 34.37 -6.85 -56.17
CA GLN A 567 34.94 -8.17 -55.80
C GLN A 567 35.70 -8.17 -54.46
N ASP A 568 35.54 -7.11 -53.67
CA ASP A 568 36.13 -6.96 -52.35
C ASP A 568 35.18 -6.15 -51.46
N THR A 569 35.26 -6.32 -50.15
CA THR A 569 34.51 -5.49 -49.21
C THR A 569 35.34 -4.27 -48.82
N PRO A 570 34.77 -3.05 -48.83
CA PRO A 570 35.47 -1.86 -48.35
C PRO A 570 35.63 -1.83 -46.82
N LEU A 571 34.95 -2.74 -46.11
CA LEU A 571 35.06 -2.95 -44.66
C LEU A 571 36.00 -4.14 -44.42
N LYS A 572 37.30 -3.85 -44.24
CA LYS A 572 38.33 -4.85 -43.90
C LYS A 572 38.67 -4.82 -42.41
#